data_AF-A0A931QAX8-F1
#
_entry.id   AF-A0A931QAX8-F1
#
_cell.length_a   1.000
_cell.length_b   1.000
_cell.length_c   1.000
_cell.angle_alpha   90.00
_cell.angle_beta   90.00
_cell.angle_gamma   90.00
#
_symmetry.space_group_name_H-M   'P 1'
#
loop_
_entity.id
_entity.type
_entity.pdbx_description
1 polymer ?
#
loop_
_entity_poly.entity_id
_entity_poly.type
_entity_poly.pdbx_seq_one_letter_code
_entity_poly.pdbx_strand_id
1 'polypeptide(L)' 'AGDEVGPALGVRARVRLVEALGHEHHLICSLEDGTSVVVRVPVGEPMASDGEMVWLTGDADALHLFDANTGRRVA' A
#
# COMPACT_ATOMS: atom_id res chain seq x y z
N ALA A 1 15.70 2.75 -25.66
CA ALA A 1 16.08 1.90 -24.52
C ALA A 1 15.27 2.38 -23.33
N GLY A 2 14.06 1.84 -23.18
CA GLY A 2 13.24 2.08 -22.00
C GLY A 2 13.66 1.03 -20.98
N ASP A 3 14.14 1.48 -19.83
CA ASP A 3 14.43 0.59 -18.71
C ASP A 3 13.15 -0.17 -18.37
N GLU A 4 13.11 -1.46 -18.64
CA GLU A 4 12.12 -2.35 -18.07
C GLU A 4 12.45 -2.43 -16.58
N VAL A 5 11.73 -1.63 -15.78
CA VAL A 5 11.68 -1.81 -14.33
C VAL A 5 11.17 -3.24 -14.12
N GLY A 6 12.09 -4.15 -13.78
CA GLY A 6 11.75 -5.52 -13.37
C GLY A 6 10.65 -5.47 -12.32
N PRO A 7 9.80 -6.52 -12.20
CA PRO A 7 8.54 -6.42 -11.48
C PRO A 7 8.78 -5.84 -10.10
N ALA A 8 8.35 -4.59 -9.89
CA ALA A 8 8.25 -4.05 -8.55
C ALA A 8 7.37 -5.06 -7.80
N LEU A 9 7.86 -5.58 -6.67
CA LEU A 9 7.14 -6.51 -5.78
C LEU A 9 5.98 -5.77 -5.09
N GLY A 10 5.10 -5.18 -5.89
CA GLY A 10 3.96 -4.43 -5.46
C GLY A 10 2.74 -5.33 -5.42
N VAL A 11 1.86 -5.07 -4.47
CA VAL A 11 0.53 -5.70 -4.43
C VAL A 11 -0.46 -4.74 -5.06
N ARG A 12 -1.23 -5.21 -6.04
CA ARG A 12 -2.23 -4.39 -6.72
C ARG A 12 -3.42 -4.13 -5.79
N ALA A 13 -3.85 -2.88 -5.71
CA ALA A 13 -4.97 -2.46 -4.86
C ALA A 13 -5.84 -1.41 -5.55
N ARG A 14 -7.09 -1.28 -5.09
CA ARG A 14 -8.00 -0.20 -5.50
C ARG A 14 -8.18 0.79 -4.34
N VAL A 15 -8.03 2.08 -4.59
CA VAL A 15 -8.38 3.12 -3.61
C VAL A 15 -9.89 3.18 -3.45
N ARG A 16 -10.36 3.16 -2.21
CA ARG A 16 -11.79 3.16 -1.84
C ARG A 16 -12.23 4.42 -1.12
N LEU A 17 -11.28 5.10 -0.49
CA LEU A 17 -11.48 6.35 0.21
C LEU A 17 -10.14 7.05 0.38
N VAL A 18 -10.16 8.37 0.33
CA VAL A 18 -9.05 9.24 0.71
C VAL A 18 -9.51 10.10 1.89
N GLU A 19 -8.85 9.96 3.03
CA GLU A 19 -9.12 10.74 4.23
C GLU A 19 -8.02 11.79 4.41
N ALA A 20 -8.39 13.06 4.54
CA ALA A 20 -7.45 14.13 4.86
C ALA A 20 -7.34 14.32 6.38
N LEU A 21 -6.12 14.20 6.91
CA LEU A 21 -5.81 14.26 8.34
C LEU A 21 -4.82 15.40 8.65
N GLY A 22 -5.20 16.61 8.24
CA GLY A 22 -4.40 17.82 8.47
C GLY A 22 -3.11 17.85 7.64
N HIS A 23 -2.05 17.21 8.14
CA HIS A 23 -0.71 17.23 7.55
C HIS A 23 -0.39 15.99 6.70
N GLU A 24 -1.35 15.06 6.56
CA GLU A 24 -1.22 13.86 5.75
C GLU A 24 -2.59 13.42 5.20
N HIS A 25 -2.55 12.49 4.27
CA HIS A 25 -3.70 11.78 3.74
C HIS A 25 -3.57 10.28 4.00
N HIS A 26 -4.68 9.63 4.32
CA HIS A 26 -4.76 8.17 4.38
C HIS A 26 -5.55 7.67 3.18
N LEU A 27 -4.96 6.78 2.41
CA LEU A 27 -5.63 6.06 1.33
C LEU A 27 -6.06 4.73 1.89
N ILE A 28 -7.37 4.52 1.97
CA ILE A 28 -7.94 3.22 2.29
C ILE A 28 -8.08 2.44 1.00
N CYS A 29 -7.30 1.38 0.87
CA CYS A 29 -7.22 0.55 -0.31
C CYS A 29 -7.80 -0.84 -0.04
N SER A 30 -8.37 -1.47 -1.06
CA SER A 30 -8.77 -2.89 -1.02
C SER A 30 -7.94 -3.70 -2.01
N LEU A 31 -7.40 -4.83 -1.54
CA LEU A 31 -6.81 -5.87 -2.39
C LEU A 31 -7.91 -6.69 -3.08
N GLU A 32 -7.52 -7.56 -4.01
CA GLU A 32 -8.44 -8.43 -4.75
C GLU A 32 -9.20 -9.42 -3.84
N ASP A 33 -8.55 -9.88 -2.76
CA ASP A 33 -9.15 -10.79 -1.77
C ASP A 33 -10.04 -10.08 -0.74
N GLY A 34 -10.21 -8.76 -0.87
CA GLY A 34 -11.00 -7.94 0.06
C GLY A 34 -10.24 -7.44 1.29
N THR A 35 -8.96 -7.80 1.45
CA THR A 35 -8.10 -7.26 2.50
C THR A 35 -8.00 -5.75 2.38
N SER A 36 -8.18 -5.04 3.50
CA SER A 36 -8.03 -3.59 3.58
C SER A 36 -6.58 -3.23 3.93
N VAL A 37 -6.01 -2.28 3.20
CA VAL A 37 -4.66 -1.75 3.43
C VAL A 37 -4.75 -0.22 3.52
N VAL A 38 -4.14 0.36 4.55
CA VAL A 38 -4.07 1.81 4.72
C VAL A 38 -2.67 2.29 4.35
N VAL A 39 -2.60 3.27 3.45
CA VAL A 39 -1.36 3.92 3.04
C VAL A 39 -1.38 5.36 3.51
N ARG A 40 -0.30 5.80 4.13
CA ARG A 40 -0.13 7.18 4.60
C ARG A 40 0.70 7.95 3.61
N VAL A 41 0.19 9.09 3.15
CA VAL A 41 0.84 9.96 2.17
C VAL A 41 1.00 11.37 2.77
N PRO A 42 2.22 11.91 2.85
CA PRO A 42 2.45 13.28 3.29
C PRO A 42 1.72 14.32 2.42
N VAL A 43 1.34 15.45 3.00
CA VAL A 43 0.82 16.58 2.21
C VAL A 43 1.86 17.07 1.20
N GLY A 44 1.41 17.32 -0.02
CA GLY A 44 2.26 17.82 -1.13
C GLY A 44 2.86 16.72 -2.00
N GLU A 45 2.75 15.45 -1.59
CA GLU A 45 3.13 14.31 -2.42
C GLU A 45 2.00 13.95 -3.41
N PRO A 46 2.34 13.43 -4.61
CA PRO A 46 1.36 12.87 -5.53
C PRO A 46 0.54 11.76 -4.85
N MET A 47 -0.79 11.81 -5.05
CA MET A 47 -1.71 10.89 -4.40
C MET A 47 -2.75 10.39 -5.42
N ALA A 48 -3.05 9.09 -5.35
CA ALA A 48 -4.12 8.48 -6.13
C ALA A 48 -5.51 8.92 -5.66
N SER A 49 -6.46 8.94 -6.58
CA SER A 49 -7.84 9.34 -6.30
C SER A 49 -8.74 8.15 -5.93
N ASP A 50 -9.92 8.43 -5.36
CA ASP A 50 -10.93 7.39 -5.13
C ASP A 50 -11.27 6.63 -6.42
N GLY A 51 -11.36 5.30 -6.31
CA GLY A 51 -11.61 4.37 -7.40
C GLY A 51 -10.38 3.97 -8.22
N GLU A 52 -9.26 4.67 -8.10
CA GLU A 52 -8.03 4.44 -8.87
C GLU A 52 -7.35 3.10 -8.51
N MET A 53 -6.70 2.49 -9.50
CA MET A 53 -5.90 1.27 -9.32
C MET A 53 -4.43 1.65 -9.08
N VAL A 54 -3.86 1.14 -8.00
CA VAL A 54 -2.49 1.43 -7.57
C VAL A 54 -1.68 0.15 -7.35
N TRP A 55 -0.36 0.30 -7.32
CA TRP A 55 0.58 -0.73 -6.85
C TRP A 55 1.13 -0.31 -5.50
N LEU A 56 0.90 -1.13 -4.48
CA LEU A 56 1.39 -0.89 -3.13
C LEU A 56 2.74 -1.58 -2.95
N THR A 57 3.78 -0.80 -2.66
CA THR A 57 5.12 -1.31 -2.34
C THR A 57 5.44 -1.04 -0.88
N GLY A 58 5.99 -2.03 -0.18
CA GLY A 58 6.57 -1.85 1.15
C GLY A 58 8.08 -1.66 1.07
N ASP A 59 8.63 -0.88 1.98
CA ASP A 59 10.07 -0.90 2.25
C ASP A 59 10.45 -2.27 2.83
N ALA A 60 11.35 -2.98 2.17
CA ALA A 60 11.73 -4.34 2.53
C ALA A 60 12.28 -4.43 3.96
N ASP A 61 12.97 -3.39 4.44
CA ASP A 61 13.55 -3.34 5.79
C ASP A 61 12.49 -3.05 6.87
N ALA A 62 11.29 -2.62 6.47
CA ALA A 62 10.15 -2.34 7.36
C ALA A 62 9.04 -3.40 7.28
N LEU A 63 9.22 -4.46 6.50
CA LEU A 63 8.26 -5.55 6.43
C LEU A 63 8.33 -6.44 7.68
N HIS A 64 7.16 -6.84 8.15
CA HIS A 64 7.01 -7.79 9.25
C HIS A 64 6.30 -9.05 8.75
N LEU A 65 6.84 -10.22 9.08
CA LEU A 65 6.24 -11.51 8.75
C LEU A 65 5.77 -12.19 10.04
N PHE A 66 4.57 -12.76 9.98
CA PHE A 66 3.96 -13.48 11.10
C PHE A 66 3.60 -14.91 10.69
N ASP A 67 3.79 -15.86 11.60
CA ASP A 67 3.32 -17.23 11.42
C ASP A 67 1.80 -17.29 11.53
N ALA A 68 1.14 -17.85 10.51
CA ALA A 68 -0.31 -17.86 10.40
C ALA A 68 -1.02 -18.71 11.47
N ASN A 69 -0.34 -19.70 12.07
CA ASN A 69 -0.94 -20.59 13.06
C ASN A 69 -0.83 -20.05 14.49
N THR A 70 0.25 -19.31 14.78
CA THR A 70 0.62 -18.85 16.12
C THR A 70 0.51 -17.35 16.31
N GLY A 71 0.44 -16.57 15.21
CA GLY A 71 0.46 -15.11 15.23
C GLY A 71 1.79 -14.51 15.68
N ARG A 72 2.84 -15.32 15.89
CA ARG A 72 4.15 -14.82 16.32
C ARG A 72 4.90 -14.23 15.14
N ARG A 73 5.61 -13.13 15.40
CA ARG A 73 6.53 -12.54 14.42
C ARG A 73 7.70 -13.50 14.15
N VAL A 74 8.01 -13.71 12.87
CA VAL A 74 9.12 -14.55 12.40
C VAL A 74 10.22 -13.77 11.68
N ALA A 75 9.89 -12.60 11.13
CA ALA A 75 10.83 -11.64 10.56
C ALA A 75 10.35 -10.20 10.78
#